data_AF-A0A2M9IF24-F1
#
_entry.id   AF-A0A2M9IF24-F1
#
_cell.length_a   1.000
_cell.length_b   1.000
_cell.length_c   1.000
_cell.angle_alpha   90.00
_cell.angle_beta   90.00
_cell.angle_gamma   90.00
#
_symmetry.space_group_name_H-M   'P 1'
#
loop_
_entity.id
_entity.type
_entity.pdbx_description
1 polymer ?
#
loop_
_entity_poly.entity_id
_entity_poly.type
_entity_poly.pdbx_seq_one_letter_code
_entity_poly.pdbx_strand_id
1 'polypeptide(L)'
;MAGPSRRDALRPERARHPSPPDRGRRVRDRVRNAARAACRTRAPTALVTAAALALALPGCGGGGDAPRAGAMRQVSSVSGAVAGAGIARGPGRSVDCRRTRCVALTFDDSPGVRTPRILDILRRYRVHATFFTLGRNHVATYPGTVVRMASEGHEVETLTWSHRVLTGISPAEAREEITRGREAVARVIGRRPVLLRPPEGRTSATVTAICRRLGMAQVLWSATASDYETTDSALIARRILARTGPGGIILLHDRVDPTHRGYNGTVAALPGIISGLKARGYAFVTVTRLLAPHGPRPGEVYRDRPLAR
;
A
#
# COMPACT_ATOMS: atom_id res chain seq x y z
N MET A 1 -39.98 -8.22 78.60
CA MET A 1 -38.52 -8.15 78.81
C MET A 1 -37.83 -8.83 77.65
N ALA A 2 -36.89 -8.14 77.03
CA ALA A 2 -36.26 -8.52 75.76
C ALA A 2 -35.24 -9.65 75.92
N GLY A 3 -35.32 -10.68 75.06
CA GLY A 3 -34.32 -11.74 74.91
C GLY A 3 -33.32 -11.41 73.78
N PRO A 4 -32.07 -11.92 73.85
CA PRO A 4 -30.94 -11.31 73.16
C PRO A 4 -30.66 -11.82 71.74
N SER A 5 -29.82 -11.01 71.11
CA SER A 5 -29.36 -10.94 69.73
C SER A 5 -28.43 -12.08 69.27
N ARG A 6 -28.72 -12.56 68.05
CA ARG A 6 -27.86 -12.95 66.91
C ARG A 6 -26.38 -13.29 67.17
N ARG A 7 -25.94 -14.43 66.62
CA ARG A 7 -24.82 -14.57 65.66
C ARG A 7 -24.71 -16.03 65.19
N ASP A 8 -25.16 -16.32 63.97
CA ASP A 8 -24.70 -17.48 63.19
C ASP A 8 -24.31 -17.00 61.79
N ALA A 9 -23.01 -17.10 61.51
CA ALA A 9 -22.40 -16.69 60.26
C ALA A 9 -22.41 -17.87 59.28
N LEU A 10 -23.29 -17.79 58.27
CA LEU A 10 -23.30 -18.69 57.12
C LEU A 10 -22.03 -18.47 56.27
N ARG A 11 -21.26 -19.55 56.08
CA ARG A 11 -20.16 -19.64 55.10
C ARG A 11 -20.73 -19.61 53.67
N PRO A 12 -20.14 -18.87 52.72
CA PRO A 12 -20.52 -18.97 51.32
C PRO A 12 -19.87 -20.18 50.65
N GLU A 13 -20.72 -20.96 49.98
CA GLU A 13 -20.40 -22.13 49.17
C GLU A 13 -19.68 -21.72 47.88
N ARG A 14 -18.57 -22.41 47.54
CA ARG A 14 -17.80 -22.16 46.32
C ARG A 14 -18.56 -22.71 45.11
N ALA A 15 -19.07 -21.83 44.26
CA ALA A 15 -19.63 -22.18 42.96
C ALA A 15 -18.54 -22.79 42.05
N ARG A 16 -18.78 -24.02 41.58
CA ARG A 16 -17.97 -24.70 40.57
C ARG A 16 -18.36 -24.18 39.18
N HIS A 17 -17.43 -23.54 38.47
CA HIS A 17 -17.63 -23.18 37.07
C HIS A 17 -17.54 -24.43 36.17
N PRO A 18 -18.46 -24.62 35.20
CA PRO A 18 -18.34 -25.66 34.19
C PRO A 18 -17.29 -25.28 33.12
N SER A 19 -16.44 -26.24 32.76
CA SER A 19 -15.46 -26.14 31.67
C SER A 19 -16.14 -26.01 30.29
N PRO A 20 -15.58 -25.23 29.35
CA PRO A 20 -16.12 -25.10 28.00
C PRO A 20 -15.85 -26.34 27.13
N PRO A 21 -16.71 -26.65 26.13
CA PRO A 21 -16.57 -27.84 25.30
C PRO A 21 -15.45 -27.71 24.25
N ASP A 22 -14.72 -28.82 24.08
CA ASP A 22 -13.66 -29.07 23.12
C ASP A 22 -14.14 -28.92 21.66
N ARG A 23 -13.66 -27.90 20.95
CA ARG A 23 -13.94 -27.65 19.52
C ARG A 23 -12.83 -28.19 18.61
N GLY A 24 -12.25 -29.34 18.94
CA GLY A 24 -11.15 -29.97 18.19
C GLY A 24 -11.50 -31.05 17.15
N ARG A 25 -12.78 -31.33 16.85
CA ARG A 25 -13.14 -32.57 16.12
C ARG A 25 -14.10 -32.48 14.92
N ARG A 26 -14.24 -31.31 14.27
CA ARG A 26 -15.08 -31.16 13.05
C ARG A 26 -14.46 -30.32 11.93
N VAL A 27 -13.16 -30.50 11.65
CA VAL A 27 -12.49 -29.94 10.45
C VAL A 27 -11.49 -30.96 9.86
N ARG A 28 -11.90 -32.22 9.69
CA ARG A 28 -11.06 -33.24 9.01
C ARG A 28 -11.75 -34.06 7.91
N ASP A 29 -13.04 -33.85 7.64
CA ASP A 29 -13.80 -34.69 6.69
C ASP A 29 -14.30 -33.99 5.42
N ARG A 30 -13.78 -32.80 5.06
CA ARG A 30 -14.19 -32.09 3.82
C ARG A 30 -13.09 -31.86 2.78
N VAL A 31 -11.93 -32.51 2.88
CA VAL A 31 -10.80 -32.33 1.94
C VAL A 31 -10.52 -33.58 1.07
N ARG A 32 -11.33 -34.65 1.15
CA ARG A 32 -10.97 -35.94 0.50
C ARG A 32 -11.71 -36.34 -0.79
N ASN A 33 -12.64 -35.53 -1.31
CA ASN A 33 -13.50 -35.96 -2.44
C ASN A 33 -13.47 -35.10 -3.72
N ALA A 34 -12.47 -34.23 -3.92
CA ALA A 34 -12.38 -33.40 -5.13
C ALA A 34 -11.18 -33.74 -6.05
N ALA A 35 -10.59 -34.93 -5.91
CA ALA A 35 -9.40 -35.34 -6.66
C ALA A 35 -9.58 -36.70 -7.36
N ARG A 36 -10.70 -36.92 -8.06
CA ARG A 36 -10.87 -38.04 -9.00
C ARG A 36 -11.89 -37.71 -10.08
N ALA A 37 -11.53 -36.88 -11.05
CA ALA A 37 -12.16 -36.86 -12.36
C ALA A 37 -11.26 -36.16 -13.38
N ALA A 38 -11.19 -36.73 -14.58
CA ALA A 38 -10.56 -36.20 -15.79
C ALA A 38 -9.03 -36.28 -15.89
N CYS A 39 -8.51 -37.39 -16.44
CA CYS A 39 -7.88 -37.36 -17.77
C CYS A 39 -7.62 -38.81 -18.25
N ARG A 40 -8.32 -39.24 -19.29
CA ARG A 40 -8.00 -40.45 -20.06
C ARG A 40 -8.07 -40.10 -21.53
N THR A 41 -7.16 -40.72 -22.29
CA THR A 41 -7.06 -40.84 -23.76
C THR A 41 -6.45 -39.65 -24.50
N ARG A 42 -5.62 -39.79 -25.55
CA ARG A 42 -4.91 -40.90 -26.22
C ARG A 42 -3.89 -40.20 -27.15
N ALA A 43 -2.68 -40.74 -27.28
CA ALA A 43 -1.71 -40.34 -28.30
C ALA A 43 -2.09 -40.89 -29.69
N PRO A 44 -1.51 -40.33 -30.77
CA PRO A 44 -0.89 -41.24 -31.72
C PRO A 44 0.51 -40.80 -32.23
N THR A 45 1.27 -41.86 -32.44
CA THR A 45 2.45 -42.15 -33.27
C THR A 45 2.81 -41.22 -34.44
N ALA A 46 4.14 -41.01 -34.53
CA ALA A 46 4.87 -40.48 -35.68
C ALA A 46 4.90 -41.45 -36.87
N LEU A 47 4.95 -40.91 -38.08
CA LEU A 47 5.48 -41.59 -39.26
C LEU A 47 6.40 -40.64 -40.03
N VAL A 48 7.63 -41.09 -40.25
CA VAL A 48 8.66 -40.49 -41.10
C VAL A 48 8.43 -40.93 -42.53
N THR A 49 8.48 -40.02 -43.51
CA THR A 49 8.97 -40.33 -44.86
C THR A 49 9.65 -39.10 -45.45
N ALA A 50 10.87 -39.32 -45.92
CA ALA A 50 11.68 -38.39 -46.69
C ALA A 50 11.44 -38.62 -48.18
N ALA A 51 11.40 -37.55 -48.97
CA ALA A 51 11.69 -37.61 -50.40
C ALA A 51 12.19 -36.23 -50.87
N ALA A 52 13.46 -36.19 -51.26
CA ALA A 52 14.06 -35.08 -51.97
C ALA A 52 13.75 -35.22 -53.46
N LEU A 53 13.41 -34.12 -54.13
CA LEU A 53 13.57 -34.00 -55.58
C LEU A 53 13.88 -32.55 -55.94
N ALA A 54 15.13 -32.32 -56.35
CA ALA A 54 15.58 -31.09 -56.97
C ALA A 54 15.34 -31.18 -58.48
N LEU A 55 14.61 -30.22 -59.05
CA LEU A 55 14.58 -29.97 -60.49
C LEU A 55 14.65 -28.46 -60.69
N ALA A 56 15.74 -28.03 -61.33
CA ALA A 56 15.95 -26.68 -61.81
C ALA A 56 15.34 -26.53 -63.21
N LEU A 57 14.63 -25.43 -63.46
CA LEU A 57 14.41 -24.89 -64.81
C LEU A 57 14.44 -23.34 -64.80
N PRO A 58 14.81 -22.70 -65.92
CA PRO A 58 15.09 -21.26 -66.02
C PRO A 58 13.95 -20.41 -66.63
N GLY A 59 13.84 -19.15 -66.20
CA GLY A 59 13.22 -17.99 -66.89
C GLY A 59 11.71 -18.06 -67.19
N CYS A 60 10.90 -17.01 -67.30
CA CYS A 60 11.01 -15.55 -67.22
C CYS A 60 9.57 -15.01 -67.05
N GLY A 61 9.40 -13.86 -66.38
CA GLY A 61 8.33 -12.90 -66.72
C GLY A 61 7.16 -12.71 -65.75
N GLY A 62 7.28 -11.70 -64.87
CA GLY A 62 6.30 -10.60 -64.77
C GLY A 62 5.06 -10.75 -63.87
N GLY A 63 5.05 -10.00 -62.76
CA GLY A 63 3.86 -9.35 -62.21
C GLY A 63 3.50 -9.72 -60.76
N GLY A 64 3.46 -8.72 -59.87
CA GLY A 64 2.71 -8.78 -58.61
C GLY A 64 3.47 -8.38 -57.34
N ASP A 65 3.53 -7.06 -57.10
CA ASP A 65 3.43 -6.38 -55.80
C ASP A 65 4.07 -7.01 -54.54
N ALA A 66 5.26 -6.51 -54.18
CA ALA A 66 5.78 -6.54 -52.82
C ALA A 66 5.97 -5.09 -52.30
N PRO A 67 5.59 -4.78 -51.04
CA PRO A 67 5.51 -3.42 -50.56
C PRO A 67 6.90 -2.84 -50.27
N ARG A 68 7.02 -1.57 -50.63
CA ARG A 68 8.19 -0.70 -50.58
C ARG A 68 8.87 -0.68 -49.22
N ALA A 69 10.19 -0.85 -49.26
CA ALA A 69 11.11 -0.32 -48.26
C ALA A 69 10.91 1.20 -48.14
N GLY A 70 10.22 1.61 -47.08
CA GLY A 70 10.01 3.00 -46.71
C GLY A 70 11.32 3.62 -46.29
N ALA A 71 11.74 4.62 -47.05
CA ALA A 71 12.84 5.51 -46.74
C ALA A 71 12.75 6.04 -45.31
N MET A 72 13.91 6.03 -44.67
CA MET A 72 14.24 6.64 -43.40
C MET A 72 13.81 8.12 -43.41
N ARG A 73 12.62 8.40 -42.86
CA ARG A 73 12.16 9.76 -42.64
C ARG A 73 12.85 10.27 -41.37
N GLN A 74 13.82 11.15 -41.57
CA GLN A 74 14.44 11.97 -40.54
C GLN A 74 13.34 12.56 -39.65
N VAL A 75 13.23 12.06 -38.42
CA VAL A 75 12.44 12.72 -37.37
C VAL A 75 13.42 13.66 -36.70
N SER A 76 13.37 14.93 -37.11
CA SER A 76 14.06 16.01 -36.43
C SER A 76 13.82 15.91 -34.93
N SER A 77 14.91 15.86 -34.17
CA SER A 77 14.91 15.90 -32.72
C SER A 77 14.15 17.13 -32.24
N VAL A 78 12.93 16.95 -31.76
CA VAL A 78 12.29 17.97 -30.92
C VAL A 78 12.94 17.86 -29.55
N SER A 79 14.07 18.55 -29.39
CA SER A 79 14.56 18.99 -28.07
C SER A 79 13.56 19.98 -27.51
N GLY A 80 12.43 19.47 -27.04
CA GLY A 80 11.54 20.18 -26.14
C GLY A 80 12.11 20.01 -24.74
N ALA A 81 12.80 21.03 -24.26
CA ALA A 81 13.15 21.14 -22.86
C ALA A 81 11.89 20.95 -22.01
N VAL A 82 11.75 19.79 -21.36
CA VAL A 82 10.96 19.68 -20.13
C VAL A 82 11.73 20.43 -19.06
N ALA A 83 11.64 21.76 -19.14
CA ALA A 83 11.94 22.65 -18.04
C ALA A 83 11.20 22.09 -16.82
N GLY A 84 11.96 21.82 -15.76
CA GLY A 84 11.44 21.23 -14.54
C GLY A 84 10.16 21.94 -14.13
N ALA A 85 9.05 21.20 -14.13
CA ALA A 85 7.82 21.63 -13.50
C ALA A 85 8.12 21.80 -12.01
N GLY A 86 8.56 23.00 -11.65
CA GLY A 86 8.60 23.46 -10.28
C GLY A 86 7.20 23.27 -9.74
N ILE A 87 7.06 22.36 -8.78
CA ILE A 87 5.82 22.22 -8.03
C ILE A 87 5.55 23.60 -7.44
N ALA A 88 4.49 24.26 -7.95
CA ALA A 88 4.03 25.52 -7.46
C ALA A 88 3.79 25.36 -5.94
N ARG A 89 4.68 25.93 -5.14
CA ARG A 89 4.48 26.09 -3.71
C ARG A 89 3.40 27.16 -3.54
N GLY A 90 2.14 26.75 -3.62
CA GLY A 90 1.02 27.63 -3.28
C GLY A 90 1.20 28.20 -1.86
N PRO A 91 0.80 29.45 -1.61
CA PRO A 91 0.99 30.12 -0.32
C PRO A 91 -0.06 29.65 0.69
N GLY A 92 -0.07 28.37 1.00
CA GLY A 92 -0.71 27.88 2.21
C GLY A 92 0.28 28.07 3.34
N ARG A 93 -0.01 28.96 4.30
CA ARG A 93 0.78 29.10 5.54
C ARG A 93 1.12 27.69 6.05
N SER A 94 2.41 27.38 6.14
CA SER A 94 2.86 26.08 6.65
C SER A 94 2.32 25.91 8.07
N VAL A 95 1.51 24.88 8.30
CA VAL A 95 0.98 24.56 9.63
C VAL A 95 2.15 24.17 10.55
N ASP A 96 2.33 24.89 11.66
CA ASP A 96 3.30 24.51 12.68
C ASP A 96 2.69 23.48 13.63
N CYS A 97 3.02 22.21 13.38
CA CYS A 97 2.52 21.08 14.16
C CYS A 97 3.05 21.02 15.61
N ARG A 98 3.89 21.99 16.05
CA ARG A 98 4.20 22.22 17.47
C ARG A 98 3.11 22.99 18.20
N ARG A 99 2.31 23.77 17.46
CA ARG A 99 1.29 24.67 17.98
C ARG A 99 -0.12 24.28 17.54
N THR A 100 -0.23 23.49 16.47
CA THR A 100 -1.49 23.00 15.93
C THR A 100 -1.55 21.48 16.09
N ARG A 101 -2.74 20.96 16.40
CA ARG A 101 -2.99 19.52 16.44
C ARG A 101 -2.92 18.97 15.02
N CYS A 102 -1.77 18.44 14.62
CA CYS A 102 -1.59 17.84 13.30
C CYS A 102 -1.81 16.33 13.32
N VAL A 103 -2.26 15.80 12.18
CA VAL A 103 -2.30 14.36 11.88
C VAL A 103 -1.84 14.11 10.45
N ALA A 104 -1.20 12.97 10.21
CA ALA A 104 -0.88 12.50 8.86
C ALA A 104 -1.83 11.37 8.45
N LEU A 105 -2.61 11.62 7.40
CA LEU A 105 -3.42 10.59 6.74
C LEU A 105 -2.54 9.85 5.75
N THR A 106 -2.44 8.52 5.88
CA THR A 106 -1.56 7.72 5.05
C THR A 106 -2.26 6.52 4.43
N PHE A 107 -1.83 6.13 3.22
CA PHE A 107 -2.43 5.03 2.46
C PHE A 107 -1.37 4.03 1.99
N ASP A 108 -1.57 2.76 2.32
CA ASP A 108 -0.75 1.63 1.89
C ASP A 108 -1.34 0.93 0.67
N ASP A 109 -0.56 0.07 0.03
CA ASP A 109 -0.92 -0.73 -1.15
C ASP A 109 -1.36 0.09 -2.37
N SER A 110 -0.87 1.32 -2.46
CA SER A 110 -1.18 2.26 -3.54
C SER A 110 -0.09 2.23 -4.65
N PRO A 111 -0.33 2.83 -5.83
CA PRO A 111 -1.63 3.16 -6.41
C PRO A 111 -2.42 1.90 -6.82
N GLY A 112 -3.74 2.03 -6.92
CA GLY A 112 -4.66 1.03 -7.45
C GLY A 112 -5.84 1.68 -8.18
N VAL A 113 -6.81 0.88 -8.62
CA VAL A 113 -7.94 1.36 -9.44
C VAL A 113 -8.82 2.42 -8.73
N ARG A 114 -8.79 2.48 -7.39
CA ARG A 114 -9.60 3.44 -6.60
C ARG A 114 -8.84 4.68 -6.19
N THR A 115 -7.51 4.73 -6.32
CA THR A 115 -6.73 5.90 -5.90
C THR A 115 -7.24 7.19 -6.53
N PRO A 116 -7.63 7.25 -7.83
CA PRO A 116 -8.17 8.48 -8.40
C PRO A 116 -9.35 9.06 -7.62
N ARG A 117 -10.23 8.21 -7.09
CA ARG A 117 -11.38 8.63 -6.26
C ARG A 117 -10.95 9.08 -4.87
N ILE A 118 -9.92 8.45 -4.28
CA ILE A 118 -9.30 8.93 -3.03
C ILE A 118 -8.76 10.35 -3.26
N LEU A 119 -7.98 10.57 -4.32
CA LEU A 119 -7.42 11.87 -4.69
C LEU A 119 -8.51 12.93 -4.87
N ASP A 120 -9.62 12.60 -5.54
CA ASP A 120 -10.75 13.52 -5.68
C ASP A 120 -11.38 13.94 -4.34
N ILE A 121 -11.50 13.00 -3.40
CA ILE A 121 -11.96 13.31 -2.04
C ILE A 121 -10.94 14.21 -1.33
N LEU A 122 -9.65 13.86 -1.35
CA LEU A 122 -8.60 14.66 -0.70
C LEU A 122 -8.58 16.10 -1.24
N ARG A 123 -8.68 16.27 -2.55
CA ARG A 123 -8.79 17.56 -3.23
C ARG A 123 -10.03 18.34 -2.80
N ARG A 124 -11.21 17.70 -2.80
CA ARG A 124 -12.47 18.32 -2.33
C ARG A 124 -12.35 18.86 -0.91
N TYR A 125 -11.69 18.10 -0.04
CA TYR A 125 -11.48 18.48 1.34
C TYR A 125 -10.24 19.34 1.56
N ARG A 126 -9.45 19.66 0.52
CA ARG A 126 -8.18 20.41 0.64
C ARG A 126 -7.24 19.79 1.68
N VAL A 127 -7.08 18.47 1.62
CA VAL A 127 -6.23 17.68 2.50
C VAL A 127 -5.08 17.11 1.69
N HIS A 128 -3.86 17.18 2.21
CA HIS A 128 -2.74 16.43 1.66
C HIS A 128 -2.51 15.16 2.50
N ALA A 129 -2.17 14.07 1.82
CA ALA A 129 -1.88 12.76 2.42
C ALA A 129 -0.48 12.27 2.03
N THR A 130 -0.05 11.14 2.62
CA THR A 130 1.17 10.43 2.23
C THR A 130 0.80 9.03 1.74
N PHE A 131 1.19 8.67 0.52
CA PHE A 131 0.92 7.37 -0.09
C PHE A 131 2.19 6.51 -0.03
N PHE A 132 2.15 5.38 0.67
CA PHE A 132 3.20 4.37 0.64
C PHE A 132 2.88 3.38 -0.47
N THR A 133 3.64 3.52 -1.56
CA THR A 133 3.34 2.84 -2.82
C THR A 133 4.12 1.54 -2.99
N LEU A 134 3.49 0.54 -3.62
CA LEU A 134 4.17 -0.67 -4.06
C LEU A 134 4.75 -0.47 -5.47
N GLY A 135 5.91 -1.07 -5.73
CA GLY A 135 6.54 -0.98 -7.03
C GLY A 135 5.88 -1.88 -8.08
N ARG A 136 5.94 -3.19 -7.86
CA ARG A 136 5.46 -4.25 -8.76
C ARG A 136 3.93 -4.19 -8.84
N ASN A 137 3.38 -4.24 -10.04
CA ASN A 137 1.93 -4.24 -10.33
C ASN A 137 1.16 -2.98 -9.85
N HIS A 138 1.84 -1.98 -9.30
CA HIS A 138 1.24 -0.78 -8.75
C HIS A 138 1.83 0.47 -9.41
N VAL A 139 2.97 0.99 -8.95
CA VAL A 139 3.63 2.16 -9.59
C VAL A 139 3.90 1.91 -11.08
N ALA A 140 4.35 0.71 -11.45
CA ALA A 140 4.59 0.34 -12.84
C ALA A 140 3.31 0.29 -13.68
N THR A 141 2.16 -0.02 -13.07
CA THR A 141 0.86 -0.16 -13.74
C THR A 141 0.12 1.18 -13.84
N TYR A 142 0.25 2.05 -12.84
CA TYR A 142 -0.51 3.29 -12.72
C TYR A 142 0.39 4.54 -12.64
N PRO A 143 1.38 4.74 -13.54
CA PRO A 143 2.31 5.85 -13.43
C PRO A 143 1.61 7.23 -13.47
N GLY A 144 0.56 7.39 -14.29
CA GLY A 144 -0.23 8.62 -14.33
C GLY A 144 -0.89 8.98 -13.00
N THR A 145 -1.36 7.98 -12.25
CA THR A 145 -1.91 8.18 -10.90
C THR A 145 -0.82 8.63 -9.92
N VAL A 146 0.40 8.09 -10.02
CA VAL A 146 1.54 8.50 -9.17
C VAL A 146 1.95 9.94 -9.48
N VAL A 147 1.99 10.34 -10.76
CA VAL A 147 2.21 11.74 -11.16
C VAL A 147 1.14 12.64 -10.56
N ARG A 148 -0.12 12.23 -10.63
CA ARG A 148 -1.26 12.97 -10.06
C ARG A 148 -1.14 13.12 -8.54
N MET A 149 -0.76 12.08 -7.80
CA MET A 149 -0.50 12.19 -6.36
C MET A 149 0.50 13.31 -6.05
N ALA A 150 1.64 13.31 -6.75
CA ALA A 150 2.71 14.27 -6.53
C ALA A 150 2.32 15.70 -6.95
N SER A 151 1.64 15.85 -8.09
CA SER A 151 1.21 17.16 -8.59
C SER A 151 0.11 17.80 -7.75
N GLU A 152 -0.74 17.01 -7.10
CA GLU A 152 -1.75 17.48 -6.14
C GLU A 152 -1.19 17.76 -4.73
N GLY A 153 0.14 17.70 -4.56
CA GLY A 153 0.81 18.10 -3.33
C GLY A 153 0.83 17.04 -2.22
N HIS A 154 0.50 15.79 -2.57
CA HIS A 154 0.68 14.65 -1.67
C HIS A 154 2.13 14.17 -1.67
N GLU A 155 2.49 13.44 -0.63
CA GLU A 155 3.79 12.79 -0.51
C GLU A 155 3.68 11.36 -1.04
N VAL A 156 4.66 10.92 -1.84
CA VAL A 156 4.67 9.60 -2.48
C VAL A 156 5.93 8.88 -2.05
N GLU A 157 5.76 7.82 -1.28
CA GLU A 157 6.81 7.08 -0.61
C GLU A 157 6.73 5.59 -0.95
N THR A 158 7.60 4.76 -0.39
CA THR A 158 7.67 3.34 -0.76
C THR A 158 7.19 2.40 0.37
N LEU A 159 6.39 1.40 -0.01
CA LEU A 159 6.00 0.22 0.75
C LEU A 159 6.77 -1.01 0.27
N THR A 160 7.94 -0.84 -0.36
CA THR A 160 8.76 -1.87 -1.06
C THR A 160 8.32 -2.18 -2.49
N TRP A 161 9.02 -3.10 -3.15
CA TRP A 161 8.75 -3.51 -4.51
C TRP A 161 7.55 -4.46 -4.58
N SER A 162 7.49 -5.50 -3.76
CA SER A 162 6.50 -6.57 -3.90
C SER A 162 5.80 -6.97 -2.61
N HIS A 163 5.89 -6.13 -1.57
CA HIS A 163 5.26 -6.34 -0.25
C HIS A 163 5.83 -7.57 0.49
N ARG A 164 7.08 -7.97 0.24
CA ARG A 164 7.73 -9.04 1.02
C ARG A 164 7.99 -8.56 2.45
N VAL A 165 7.69 -9.42 3.44
CA VAL A 165 8.04 -9.17 4.84
C VAL A 165 9.56 -9.13 5.00
N LEU A 166 10.10 -7.92 5.17
CA LEU A 166 11.54 -7.67 5.15
C LEU A 166 12.32 -8.41 6.25
N THR A 167 11.66 -8.73 7.37
CA THR A 167 12.26 -9.50 8.47
C THR A 167 12.31 -11.01 8.21
N GLY A 168 11.62 -11.48 7.18
CA GLY A 168 11.54 -12.90 6.81
C GLY A 168 12.40 -13.29 5.61
N ILE A 169 13.27 -12.39 5.15
CA ILE A 169 14.12 -12.55 3.96
C ILE A 169 15.54 -12.11 4.28
N SER A 170 16.51 -12.41 3.41
CA SER A 170 17.90 -12.04 3.65
C SER A 170 18.11 -10.52 3.62
N PRO A 171 19.16 -9.98 4.28
CA PRO A 171 19.45 -8.54 4.23
C PRO A 171 19.65 -7.99 2.81
N ALA A 172 20.21 -8.80 1.91
CA ALA A 172 20.41 -8.43 0.51
C ALA A 172 19.07 -8.32 -0.23
N GLU A 173 18.17 -9.29 -0.06
CA GLU A 173 16.82 -9.24 -0.63
C GLU A 173 16.00 -8.10 -0.04
N ALA A 174 16.09 -7.84 1.27
CA ALA A 174 15.41 -6.71 1.90
C ALA A 174 15.88 -5.38 1.32
N ARG A 175 17.19 -5.20 1.12
CA ARG A 175 17.75 -4.02 0.45
C ARG A 175 17.24 -3.91 -0.98
N GLU A 176 17.17 -5.01 -1.72
CA GLU A 176 16.66 -5.01 -3.09
C GLU A 176 15.18 -4.61 -3.14
N GLU A 177 14.33 -5.19 -2.28
CA GLU A 177 12.91 -4.86 -2.17
C GLU A 177 12.68 -3.37 -1.92
N ILE A 178 13.42 -2.77 -0.98
CA ILE A 178 13.34 -1.34 -0.67
C ILE A 178 13.82 -0.51 -1.87
N THR A 179 15.00 -0.85 -2.42
CA THR A 179 15.64 -0.08 -3.50
C THR A 179 14.79 -0.09 -4.76
N ARG A 180 14.28 -1.24 -5.18
CA ARG A 180 13.45 -1.37 -6.39
C ARG A 180 12.14 -0.60 -6.28
N GLY A 181 11.46 -0.68 -5.13
CA GLY A 181 10.25 0.12 -4.87
C GLY A 181 10.55 1.62 -4.94
N ARG A 182 11.65 2.04 -4.29
CA ARG A 182 12.10 3.44 -4.29
C ARG A 182 12.41 3.97 -5.69
N GLU A 183 13.18 3.21 -6.48
CA GLU A 183 13.54 3.63 -7.83
C GLU A 183 12.34 3.59 -8.79
N ALA A 184 11.33 2.75 -8.55
CA ALA A 184 10.09 2.76 -9.32
C ALA A 184 9.36 4.10 -9.19
N VAL A 185 9.23 4.62 -7.97
CA VAL A 185 8.65 5.96 -7.73
C VAL A 185 9.53 7.04 -8.35
N ALA A 186 10.85 6.98 -8.13
CA ALA A 186 11.78 7.98 -8.62
C ALA A 186 11.75 8.15 -10.15
N ARG A 187 11.61 7.05 -10.90
CA ARG A 187 11.48 7.11 -12.36
C ARG A 187 10.22 7.82 -12.83
N VAL A 188 9.15 7.82 -12.03
CA VAL A 188 7.87 8.42 -12.43
C VAL A 188 7.78 9.90 -12.04
N ILE A 189 8.29 10.28 -10.86
CA ILE A 189 8.10 11.64 -10.33
C ILE A 189 9.40 12.43 -10.09
N GLY A 190 10.55 11.89 -10.52
CA GLY A 190 11.85 12.57 -10.48
C GLY A 190 12.44 12.79 -9.08
N ARG A 191 11.81 12.26 -8.02
CA ARG A 191 12.32 12.31 -6.65
C ARG A 191 12.31 10.94 -6.01
N ARG A 192 13.36 10.63 -5.24
CA ARG A 192 13.45 9.38 -4.50
C ARG A 192 12.68 9.48 -3.19
N PRO A 193 11.81 8.50 -2.88
CA PRO A 193 11.26 8.33 -1.54
C PRO A 193 12.34 8.38 -0.46
N VAL A 194 12.05 9.09 0.63
CA VAL A 194 12.92 9.17 1.82
C VAL A 194 12.28 8.46 3.02
N LEU A 195 11.05 7.98 2.86
CA LEU A 195 10.32 7.21 3.85
C LEU A 195 10.06 5.80 3.32
N LEU A 196 10.29 4.83 4.19
CA LEU A 196 9.86 3.44 4.01
C LEU A 196 8.72 3.17 5.00
N ARG A 197 7.63 2.59 4.54
CA ARG A 197 6.78 1.80 5.43
C ARG A 197 7.15 0.32 5.27
N PRO A 198 7.65 -0.36 6.31
CA PRO A 198 7.92 -1.79 6.23
C PRO A 198 6.59 -2.56 6.08
N PRO A 199 6.49 -3.52 5.14
CA PRO A 199 5.31 -4.36 5.00
C PRO A 199 4.87 -5.00 6.32
N GLU A 200 3.55 -4.98 6.57
CA GLU A 200 2.91 -5.44 7.82
C GLU A 200 3.42 -4.73 9.09
N GLY A 201 4.14 -3.61 8.96
CA GLY A 201 4.78 -2.92 10.07
C GLY A 201 5.95 -3.70 10.69
N ARG A 202 6.43 -4.78 10.04
CA ARG A 202 7.48 -5.64 10.57
C ARG A 202 8.85 -5.05 10.24
N THR A 203 9.61 -4.69 11.28
CA THR A 203 10.95 -4.11 11.16
C THR A 203 11.94 -4.77 12.13
N SER A 204 13.23 -4.55 11.89
CA SER A 204 14.34 -5.06 12.69
C SER A 204 15.55 -4.13 12.62
N ALA A 205 16.58 -4.37 13.44
CA ALA A 205 17.85 -3.64 13.38
C ALA A 205 18.49 -3.71 11.99
N THR A 206 18.34 -4.84 11.29
CA THR A 206 18.79 -5.01 9.89
C THR A 206 18.07 -4.06 8.95
N VAL A 207 16.74 -3.99 9.01
CA VAL A 207 15.95 -3.07 8.17
C VAL A 207 16.33 -1.62 8.48
N THR A 208 16.47 -1.30 9.76
CA THR A 208 16.94 0.03 10.22
C THR A 208 18.31 0.40 9.65
N ALA A 209 19.27 -0.53 9.66
CA ALA A 209 20.60 -0.30 9.11
C ALA A 209 20.56 -0.10 7.58
N ILE A 210 19.72 -0.86 6.87
CA ILE A 210 19.50 -0.68 5.43
C ILE A 210 18.91 0.72 5.16
N CYS A 211 17.85 1.11 5.87
CA CYS A 211 17.24 2.42 5.75
C CYS A 211 18.24 3.54 6.02
N ARG A 212 19.06 3.43 7.07
CA ARG A 212 20.12 4.41 7.36
C ARG A 212 21.09 4.57 6.19
N ARG A 213 21.59 3.46 5.63
CA ARG A 213 22.50 3.48 4.46
C ARG A 213 21.85 4.04 3.20
N LEU A 214 20.55 3.86 3.05
CA LEU A 214 19.78 4.40 1.93
C LEU A 214 19.34 5.86 2.16
N GLY A 215 19.60 6.46 3.32
CA GLY A 215 19.15 7.82 3.64
C GLY A 215 17.64 7.90 3.92
N MET A 216 17.04 6.84 4.44
CA MET A 216 15.59 6.71 4.63
C MET A 216 15.22 6.55 6.11
N ALA A 217 14.07 7.10 6.48
CA ALA A 217 13.41 6.80 7.75
C ALA A 217 12.34 5.72 7.58
N GLN A 218 11.95 5.08 8.68
CA GLN A 218 10.84 4.14 8.71
C GLN A 218 9.60 4.79 9.33
N VAL A 219 8.44 4.56 8.73
CA VAL A 219 7.17 5.13 9.17
C VAL A 219 6.15 4.03 9.38
N LEU A 220 5.77 3.85 10.63
CA LEU A 220 4.67 3.02 11.09
C LEU A 220 3.43 3.90 11.29
N TRP A 221 2.59 3.58 12.27
CA TRP A 221 1.37 4.31 12.56
C TRP A 221 1.03 4.24 14.05
N SER A 222 0.24 5.20 14.52
CA SER A 222 -0.33 5.23 15.88
C SER A 222 -1.84 5.03 15.87
N ALA A 223 -2.50 5.21 14.73
CA ALA A 223 -3.91 4.93 14.54
C ALA A 223 -4.15 4.07 13.30
N THR A 224 -4.98 3.04 13.42
CA THR A 224 -5.43 2.21 12.30
C THR A 224 -6.88 1.80 12.52
N ALA A 225 -7.63 1.63 11.44
CA ALA A 225 -9.00 1.10 11.47
C ALA A 225 -9.06 -0.41 11.25
N SER A 226 -7.94 -1.06 10.90
CA SER A 226 -7.95 -2.39 10.29
C SER A 226 -8.93 -2.43 9.11
N ASP A 227 -8.88 -1.42 8.24
CA ASP A 227 -9.77 -1.27 7.09
C ASP A 227 -9.58 -2.38 6.05
N TYR A 228 -8.44 -3.08 6.09
CA TYR A 228 -8.20 -4.30 5.33
C TYR A 228 -9.00 -5.53 5.84
N GLU A 229 -9.68 -5.44 6.99
CA GLU A 229 -10.49 -6.53 7.57
C GLU A 229 -12.00 -6.29 7.45
N THR A 230 -12.43 -5.14 6.93
CA THR A 230 -13.86 -4.78 6.90
C THR A 230 -14.22 -3.85 5.76
N THR A 231 -15.46 -3.94 5.29
CA THR A 231 -16.03 -3.03 4.28
C THR A 231 -16.96 -1.98 4.91
N ASP A 232 -17.20 -2.05 6.23
CA ASP A 232 -18.05 -1.12 6.96
C ASP A 232 -17.35 0.24 7.14
N SER A 233 -17.71 1.18 6.27
CA SER A 233 -17.17 2.53 6.27
C SER A 233 -17.46 3.31 7.56
N ALA A 234 -18.58 3.05 8.24
CA ALA A 234 -18.92 3.71 9.49
C ALA A 234 -18.06 3.19 10.64
N LEU A 235 -17.81 1.87 10.68
CA LEU A 235 -16.85 1.26 11.60
C LEU A 235 -15.44 1.80 11.38
N ILE A 236 -14.99 1.90 10.12
CA ILE A 236 -13.67 2.45 9.76
C ILE A 236 -13.55 3.88 10.28
N ALA A 237 -14.51 4.75 9.95
CA ALA A 237 -14.50 6.14 10.40
C ALA A 237 -14.51 6.25 11.93
N ARG A 238 -15.37 5.47 12.61
CA ARG A 238 -15.44 5.44 14.07
C ARG A 238 -14.11 5.04 14.70
N ARG A 239 -13.45 3.99 14.20
CA ARG A 239 -12.15 3.53 14.70
C ARG A 239 -11.08 4.60 14.53
N ILE A 240 -11.00 5.26 13.37
CA ILE A 240 -10.03 6.34 13.16
C ILE A 240 -10.30 7.50 14.10
N LEU A 241 -11.55 7.96 14.21
CA LEU A 241 -11.90 9.06 15.11
C LEU A 241 -11.58 8.71 16.57
N ALA A 242 -11.84 7.48 17.02
CA ALA A 242 -11.55 7.06 18.39
C ALA A 242 -10.04 6.98 18.70
N ARG A 243 -9.21 6.58 17.72
CA ARG A 243 -7.79 6.25 17.93
C ARG A 243 -6.82 7.39 17.58
N THR A 244 -7.30 8.46 16.95
CA THR A 244 -6.43 9.53 16.46
C THR A 244 -6.15 10.58 17.54
N GLY A 245 -4.88 10.70 17.92
CA GLY A 245 -4.33 11.76 18.79
C GLY A 245 -3.51 12.83 18.04
N PRO A 246 -3.16 13.96 18.70
CA PRO A 246 -2.21 14.94 18.17
C PRO A 246 -0.87 14.29 17.82
N GLY A 247 -0.32 14.62 16.66
CA GLY A 247 0.89 13.96 16.16
C GLY A 247 0.65 12.60 15.52
N GLY A 248 -0.61 12.14 15.41
CA GLY A 248 -0.93 10.80 14.95
C GLY A 248 -0.62 10.57 13.47
N ILE A 249 -0.14 9.36 13.16
CA ILE A 249 -0.02 8.84 11.79
C ILE A 249 -1.10 7.76 11.62
N ILE A 250 -2.02 7.99 10.69
CA ILE A 250 -3.19 7.15 10.42
C ILE A 250 -2.87 6.20 9.28
N LEU A 251 -2.94 4.89 9.53
CA LEU A 251 -2.88 3.85 8.50
C LEU A 251 -4.28 3.54 7.95
N LEU A 252 -4.41 3.67 6.63
CA LEU A 252 -5.48 3.12 5.81
C LEU A 252 -4.86 2.46 4.57
N HIS A 253 -5.65 1.73 3.79
CA HIS A 253 -5.17 0.99 2.62
C HIS A 253 -5.96 1.38 1.37
N ASP A 254 -5.33 1.28 0.21
CA ASP A 254 -5.96 1.32 -1.11
C ASP A 254 -5.92 -0.05 -1.81
N ARG A 255 -5.97 -1.12 -1.02
CA ARG A 255 -5.78 -2.49 -1.51
C ARG A 255 -6.91 -2.97 -2.43
N VAL A 256 -6.59 -3.33 -3.67
CA VAL A 256 -7.51 -4.07 -4.55
C VAL A 256 -7.43 -5.55 -4.18
N ASP A 257 -8.53 -6.13 -3.72
CA ASP A 257 -8.63 -7.59 -3.57
C ASP A 257 -8.40 -8.23 -4.95
N PRO A 258 -7.53 -9.26 -5.10
CA PRO A 258 -7.32 -9.98 -6.35
C PRO A 258 -8.61 -10.47 -7.03
N THR A 259 -9.66 -10.74 -6.26
CA THR A 259 -10.96 -11.18 -6.81
C THR A 259 -11.78 -10.03 -7.40
N HIS A 260 -11.38 -8.77 -7.20
CA HIS A 260 -12.15 -7.55 -7.51
C HIS A 260 -13.56 -7.52 -6.86
N ARG A 261 -13.85 -8.40 -5.88
CA ARG A 261 -15.19 -8.55 -5.28
C ARG A 261 -15.37 -7.86 -3.93
N GLY A 262 -14.32 -7.37 -3.28
CA GLY A 262 -14.42 -6.81 -1.92
C GLY A 262 -14.15 -5.30 -1.85
N TYR A 263 -15.21 -4.50 -1.88
CA TYR A 263 -15.19 -3.05 -1.66
C TYR A 263 -14.43 -2.66 -0.38
N ASN A 264 -13.27 -2.00 -0.50
CA ASN A 264 -12.65 -1.38 0.66
C ASN A 264 -13.55 -0.21 1.12
N GLY A 265 -14.06 -0.29 2.35
CA GLY A 265 -14.89 0.74 2.95
C GLY A 265 -14.17 2.08 3.13
N THR A 266 -12.84 2.12 2.98
CA THR A 266 -12.00 3.32 3.14
C THR A 266 -12.46 4.47 2.26
N VAL A 267 -12.73 4.26 0.96
CA VAL A 267 -13.16 5.35 0.07
C VAL A 267 -14.43 6.03 0.59
N ALA A 268 -15.40 5.24 1.09
CA ALA A 268 -16.64 5.76 1.65
C ALA A 268 -16.46 6.34 3.07
N ALA A 269 -15.47 5.86 3.84
CA ALA A 269 -15.17 6.36 5.19
C ALA A 269 -14.46 7.71 5.18
N LEU A 270 -13.68 8.01 4.13
CA LEU A 270 -12.82 9.20 4.07
C LEU A 270 -13.55 10.53 4.35
N PRO A 271 -14.72 10.83 3.75
CA PRO A 271 -15.47 12.05 4.08
C PRO A 271 -15.76 12.19 5.58
N GLY A 272 -16.20 11.13 6.24
CA GLY A 272 -16.50 11.13 7.67
C GLY A 272 -15.25 11.27 8.54
N ILE A 273 -14.16 10.61 8.18
CA ILE A 273 -12.86 10.74 8.85
C ILE A 273 -12.36 12.19 8.77
N ILE A 274 -12.32 12.75 7.57
CA ILE A 274 -11.75 14.08 7.34
C ILE A 274 -12.59 15.15 8.05
N SER A 275 -13.91 15.12 7.86
CA SER A 275 -14.82 16.05 8.54
C SER A 275 -14.74 15.93 10.05
N GLY A 276 -14.76 14.71 10.59
CA GLY A 276 -14.74 14.48 12.03
C GLY A 276 -13.44 14.92 12.71
N LEU A 277 -12.29 14.71 12.07
CA LEU A 277 -11.01 15.19 12.59
C LEU A 277 -10.88 16.72 12.46
N LYS A 278 -11.33 17.31 11.35
CA LYS A 278 -11.37 18.78 11.22
C LYS A 278 -12.25 19.44 12.27
N ALA A 279 -13.44 18.87 12.55
CA ALA A 279 -14.34 19.35 13.59
C ALA A 279 -13.71 19.29 15.00
N ARG A 280 -12.73 18.42 15.20
CA ARG A 280 -11.93 18.32 16.43
C ARG A 280 -10.67 19.21 16.44
N GLY A 281 -10.53 20.10 15.45
CA GLY A 281 -9.43 21.04 15.34
C GLY A 281 -8.14 20.46 14.78
N TYR A 282 -8.19 19.30 14.12
CA TYR A 282 -7.00 18.72 13.49
C TYR A 282 -6.68 19.35 12.14
N ALA A 283 -5.41 19.66 11.93
CA ALA A 283 -4.85 19.97 10.62
C ALA A 283 -4.25 18.71 9.99
N PHE A 284 -4.59 18.46 8.73
CA PHE A 284 -3.98 17.36 7.98
C PHE A 284 -2.70 17.82 7.30
N VAL A 285 -1.65 17.03 7.45
CA VAL A 285 -0.33 17.28 6.87
C VAL A 285 0.24 15.98 6.30
N THR A 286 1.24 16.07 5.42
CA THR A 286 2.02 14.89 5.02
C THR A 286 2.96 14.46 6.16
N VAL A 287 3.48 13.23 6.13
CA VAL A 287 4.36 12.70 7.18
C VAL A 287 5.61 13.57 7.35
N THR A 288 6.29 13.96 6.28
CA THR A 288 7.49 14.83 6.42
C THR A 288 7.14 16.17 7.08
N ARG A 289 5.98 16.75 6.78
CA ARG A 289 5.51 17.99 7.44
C ARG A 289 5.15 17.75 8.91
N LEU A 290 4.57 16.59 9.23
CA LEU A 290 4.27 16.21 10.61
C LEU A 290 5.55 16.15 11.48
N LEU A 291 6.66 15.71 10.88
CA LEU A 291 7.98 15.60 11.52
C LEU A 291 8.82 16.88 11.49
N ALA A 292 8.31 17.96 10.87
CA ALA A 292 8.99 19.26 10.84
C ALA A 292 9.11 19.87 12.26
N PRO A 293 10.17 20.67 12.54
CA PRO A 293 11.19 21.14 11.59
C PRO A 293 12.35 20.18 11.34
N HIS A 294 12.55 19.16 12.18
CA HIS A 294 13.70 18.26 12.06
C HIS A 294 13.59 17.29 10.89
N GLY A 295 12.35 17.01 10.43
CA GLY A 295 12.09 16.07 9.36
C GLY A 295 12.41 14.61 9.74
N PRO A 296 12.20 13.68 8.81
CA PRO A 296 12.57 12.28 9.00
C PRO A 296 14.09 12.10 9.02
N ARG A 297 14.62 11.40 10.04
CA ARG A 297 16.05 11.09 10.13
C ARG A 297 16.36 9.67 9.62
N PRO A 298 17.42 9.49 8.81
CA PRO A 298 17.79 8.16 8.33
C PRO A 298 18.04 7.15 9.44
N GLY A 299 17.40 5.98 9.33
CA GLY A 299 17.50 4.92 10.33
C GLY A 299 16.70 5.15 11.62
N GLU A 300 15.83 6.14 11.67
CA GLU A 300 14.82 6.27 12.73
C GLU A 300 13.53 5.54 12.38
N VAL A 301 12.75 5.19 13.40
CA VAL A 301 11.42 4.58 13.27
C VAL A 301 10.38 5.47 13.95
N TYR A 302 9.40 5.95 13.19
CA TYR A 302 8.34 6.83 13.68
C TYR A 302 6.99 6.09 13.69
N ARG A 303 6.25 6.16 14.80
CA ARG A 303 4.83 5.73 14.87
C ARG A 303 3.89 6.93 14.89
N ASP A 304 4.37 8.04 15.40
CA ASP A 304 3.74 9.33 15.53
C ASP A 304 4.83 10.42 15.49
N ARG A 305 4.39 11.69 15.62
CA ARG A 305 5.29 12.81 15.87
C ARG A 305 5.92 12.64 17.26
N PRO A 306 7.27 12.58 17.38
CA PRO A 306 7.90 12.59 18.69
C PRO A 306 7.51 13.84 19.49
N LEU A 307 7.23 13.66 20.78
CA LEU A 307 7.11 14.79 21.69
C LEU A 307 8.44 15.57 21.70
N ALA A 308 8.35 16.89 21.71
CA ALA A 308 9.55 17.72 21.88
C ALA A 308 10.21 17.31 23.21
N ARG A 309 11.48 16.90 23.15
CA ARG A 309 12.31 16.72 24.34
C ARG A 309 12.78 18.08 24.83
#